data_AF-A0A267AGB3-F1
#
_entry.id   AF-A0A267AGB3-F1
#
_cell.length_a   1.000
_cell.length_b   1.000
_cell.length_c   1.000
_cell.angle_alpha   90.00
_cell.angle_beta   90.00
_cell.angle_gamma   90.00
#
_symmetry.space_group_name_H-M   'P 1'
#
loop_
_entity.id
_entity.type
_entity.pdbx_description
1 polymer ?
#
loop_
_entity_poly.entity_id
_entity_poly.type
_entity_poly.pdbx_seq_one_letter_code
_entity_poly.pdbx_strand_id
1 'polypeptide(L)'
;MQMTTDHLLANPCDDEEDNMAMLCCHTNTGEMFLMTRYPDEDELEITLEDEPSTLDGVKVTLSPTRLLIEIAAGDTDVLKGDDHLEILHSTAAADLAEVELTLQNILKGTGTYISELN
;
A
#
# COMPACT_ATOMS: atom_id res chain seq x y z
N MET A 1 1.27 8.58 10.96
CA MET A 1 1.80 9.37 9.83
C MET A 1 0.68 9.72 8.85
N GLN A 2 0.77 10.84 8.13
CA GLN A 2 -0.18 11.20 7.08
C GLN A 2 0.51 11.75 5.83
N MET A 3 0.06 11.34 4.65
CA MET A 3 0.53 11.77 3.32
C MET A 3 -0.66 12.21 2.46
N THR A 4 -0.40 13.04 1.44
CA THR A 4 -1.42 13.44 0.46
C THR A 4 -0.87 13.27 -0.95
N THR A 5 -1.63 12.59 -1.80
CA THR A 5 -1.28 12.32 -3.20
C THR A 5 -2.47 12.60 -4.12
N ASP A 6 -2.19 12.94 -5.37
CA ASP A 6 -3.25 13.13 -6.36
C ASP A 6 -3.79 11.78 -6.85
N HIS A 7 -2.94 10.75 -6.93
CA HIS A 7 -3.29 9.47 -7.54
C HIS A 7 -2.48 8.30 -6.97
N LEU A 8 -3.16 7.19 -6.71
CA LEU A 8 -2.55 5.90 -6.39
C LEU A 8 -2.27 5.15 -7.70
N LEU A 9 -1.01 4.79 -7.94
CA LEU A 9 -0.58 3.98 -9.07
C LEU A 9 -0.62 2.52 -8.64
N ALA A 10 -1.38 1.69 -9.34
CA ALA A 10 -1.58 0.29 -8.99
C ALA A 10 -1.27 -0.60 -10.19
N ASN A 11 -0.47 -1.64 -9.98
CA ASN A 11 -0.26 -2.73 -10.92
C ASN A 11 -0.55 -4.06 -10.17
N PRO A 12 -1.67 -4.74 -10.46
CA PRO A 12 -2.07 -5.93 -9.69
C PRO A 12 -1.24 -7.16 -10.03
N CYS A 13 -0.56 -7.18 -11.17
CA CYS A 13 0.14 -8.33 -11.72
C CYS A 13 1.15 -7.84 -12.75
N ASP A 14 2.34 -7.47 -12.29
CA ASP A 14 3.41 -7.08 -13.18
C ASP A 14 3.99 -8.32 -13.88
N ASP A 15 3.50 -8.61 -15.08
CA ASP A 15 3.93 -9.77 -15.88
C ASP A 15 5.43 -9.73 -16.23
N GLU A 16 6.08 -8.56 -16.20
CA GLU A 16 7.52 -8.41 -16.44
C GLU A 16 8.34 -8.77 -15.19
N GLU A 17 7.76 -8.59 -13.99
CA GLU A 17 8.37 -8.83 -12.68
C GLU A 17 7.69 -10.01 -11.96
N ASP A 18 7.62 -11.18 -12.60
CA ASP A 18 7.12 -12.44 -12.02
C ASP A 18 5.70 -12.34 -11.38
N ASN A 19 4.81 -11.52 -11.95
CA ASN A 19 3.46 -11.22 -11.46
C ASN A 19 3.44 -10.46 -10.12
N MET A 20 4.46 -9.65 -9.83
CA MET A 20 4.52 -8.82 -8.64
C MET A 20 3.33 -7.85 -8.60
N ALA A 21 2.66 -7.79 -7.45
CA ALA A 21 1.66 -6.77 -7.20
C ALA A 21 2.33 -5.53 -6.60
N MET A 22 2.02 -4.35 -7.14
CA MET A 22 2.69 -3.10 -6.79
C MET A 22 1.69 -1.95 -6.65
N LEU A 23 1.75 -1.26 -5.52
CA LEU A 23 1.03 -0.03 -5.26
C LEU A 23 2.03 1.07 -4.92
N CYS A 24 1.97 2.19 -5.64
CA CYS A 24 2.88 3.33 -5.45
C CYS A 24 2.10 4.65 -5.39
N CYS A 25 2.59 5.61 -4.60
CA CYS A 25 2.16 6.99 -4.71
C CYS A 25 3.29 7.96 -4.41
N HIS A 26 3.17 9.15 -4.99
CA HIS A 26 4.06 10.26 -4.74
C HIS A 26 3.25 11.41 -4.14
N THR A 27 3.78 12.03 -3.10
CA THR A 27 3.21 13.25 -2.53
C THR A 27 3.62 14.46 -3.34
N ASN A 28 2.85 15.54 -3.18
CA ASN A 28 3.19 16.84 -3.76
C ASN A 28 4.47 17.45 -3.17
N THR A 29 4.93 16.92 -2.02
CA THR A 29 6.16 17.28 -1.32
C THR A 29 7.38 16.45 -1.75
N GLY A 30 7.18 15.43 -2.59
CA GLY A 30 8.25 14.59 -3.13
C GLY A 30 8.52 13.30 -2.34
N GLU A 31 7.79 13.05 -1.26
CA GLU A 31 7.84 11.77 -0.53
C GLU A 31 7.18 10.67 -1.38
N MET A 32 7.80 9.49 -1.40
CA MET A 32 7.31 8.31 -2.09
C MET A 32 6.86 7.25 -1.09
N PHE A 33 5.75 6.60 -1.40
CA PHE A 33 5.34 5.36 -0.75
C PHE A 33 5.19 4.28 -1.81
N LEU A 34 5.78 3.11 -1.57
CA LEU A 34 5.69 1.93 -2.41
C LEU A 34 5.39 0.72 -1.54
N MET A 35 4.42 -0.08 -1.96
CA MET A 35 4.08 -1.36 -1.37
C MET A 35 4.10 -2.42 -2.47
N THR A 36 4.91 -3.45 -2.28
CA THR A 36 5.07 -4.53 -3.25
C THR A 36 5.00 -5.89 -2.58
N ARG A 37 4.64 -6.89 -3.37
CA ARG A 37 4.79 -8.28 -2.99
C ARG A 37 4.78 -9.21 -4.20
N TYR A 38 5.68 -10.19 -4.18
CA TYR A 38 5.67 -11.30 -5.12
C TYR A 38 4.64 -12.37 -4.70
N PRO A 39 3.96 -13.04 -5.65
CA PRO A 39 2.90 -14.00 -5.34
C PRO A 39 3.37 -15.21 -4.51
N ASP A 40 4.66 -15.54 -4.56
CA ASP A 40 5.27 -16.68 -3.89
C ASP A 40 5.94 -16.31 -2.54
N GLU A 41 5.90 -15.05 -2.13
CA GLU A 41 6.51 -14.58 -0.88
C GLU A 41 5.48 -14.48 0.26
N ASP A 42 5.91 -14.80 1.48
CA ASP A 42 5.09 -14.74 2.69
C ASP A 42 5.24 -13.41 3.46
N GLU A 43 6.04 -12.48 2.95
CA GLU A 43 6.25 -11.14 3.49
C GLU A 43 5.85 -10.10 2.43
N LEU A 44 5.47 -8.90 2.85
CA LEU A 44 5.30 -7.76 1.96
C LEU A 44 6.38 -6.73 2.21
N GLU A 45 6.78 -6.00 1.17
CA GLU A 45 7.76 -4.92 1.28
C GLU A 45 7.05 -3.57 1.24
N ILE A 46 7.42 -2.68 2.16
CA ILE A 46 7.07 -1.27 2.12
C ILE A 46 8.34 -0.46 2.00
N THR A 47 8.40 0.42 1.01
CA THR A 47 9.43 1.46 0.91
C THR A 47 8.79 2.80 1.19
N LEU A 48 9.31 3.48 2.21
CA LEU A 48 8.98 4.87 2.52
C LEU A 48 10.23 5.72 2.25
N GLU A 49 10.11 6.66 1.31
CA GLU A 49 11.26 7.43 0.78
C GLU A 49 12.30 6.52 0.11
N ASP A 50 13.37 6.13 0.81
CA ASP A 50 14.53 5.43 0.24
C ASP A 50 14.85 4.08 0.93
N GLU A 51 14.17 3.73 2.04
CA GLU A 51 14.48 2.53 2.81
C GLU A 51 13.36 1.47 2.68
N PRO A 52 13.62 0.32 2.02
CA PRO A 52 12.69 -0.79 2.01
C PRO A 52 12.68 -1.50 3.36
N SER A 53 11.51 -1.94 3.79
CA SER A 53 11.29 -2.72 5.00
C SER A 53 10.31 -3.86 4.73
N THR A 54 10.61 -5.05 5.21
CA THR A 54 9.68 -6.19 5.12
C THR A 54 8.78 -6.25 6.34
N LEU A 55 7.53 -6.65 6.12
CA LEU A 55 6.50 -6.74 7.15
C LEU A 55 5.80 -8.11 7.05
N ASP A 56 5.65 -8.75 8.20
CA ASP A 56 4.95 -10.04 8.34
C ASP A 56 3.42 -9.90 8.24
N GLY A 57 2.91 -8.67 8.37
CA GLY A 57 1.51 -8.39 8.06
C GLY A 57 1.02 -7.00 8.41
N VAL A 58 0.12 -6.50 7.57
CA VAL A 58 -0.48 -5.17 7.71
C VAL A 58 -1.98 -5.25 7.51
N LYS A 59 -2.69 -4.27 8.08
CA LYS A 59 -4.11 -4.06 7.82
C LYS A 59 -4.27 -2.83 6.96
N VAL A 60 -4.94 -2.99 5.83
CA VAL A 60 -5.19 -1.89 4.88
C VAL A 60 -6.68 -1.67 4.72
N THR A 61 -7.09 -0.42 4.82
CA THR A 61 -8.47 0.02 4.55
C THR A 61 -8.45 1.00 3.39
N LEU A 62 -9.19 0.69 2.32
CA LEU A 62 -9.35 1.56 1.15
C LEU A 62 -10.75 2.20 1.15
N SER A 63 -10.80 3.52 1.16
CA SER A 63 -11.99 4.35 1.02
C SER A 63 -11.89 5.19 -0.27
N PRO A 64 -12.96 5.88 -0.73
CA PRO A 64 -12.93 6.67 -1.96
C PRO A 64 -11.89 7.80 -2.02
N THR A 65 -11.44 8.28 -0.85
CA THR A 65 -10.50 9.41 -0.74
C THR A 65 -9.35 9.13 0.22
N ARG A 66 -9.21 7.88 0.70
CA ARG A 66 -8.24 7.52 1.73
C ARG A 66 -7.79 6.08 1.59
N LEU A 67 -6.49 5.88 1.75
CA LEU A 67 -5.87 4.59 2.02
C LEU A 67 -5.25 4.63 3.42
N LEU A 68 -5.72 3.77 4.33
CA LEU A 68 -5.18 3.65 5.68
C LEU A 68 -4.41 2.35 5.80
N ILE A 69 -3.17 2.42 6.25
CA ILE A 69 -2.29 1.27 6.49
C ILE A 69 -1.98 1.25 7.97
N GLU A 70 -2.28 0.16 8.64
CA GLU A 70 -2.03 -0.10 10.06
C GLU A 70 -1.02 -1.25 10.15
N ILE A 71 0.05 -1.04 10.92
CA ILE A 71 1.13 -2.02 11.14
C ILE A 71 1.13 -2.50 12.59
N ALA A 72 1.83 -3.60 12.88
CA ALA A 72 1.94 -4.07 14.25
C ALA A 72 2.83 -3.13 15.09
N ALA A 73 2.58 -3.06 16.39
CA ALA A 73 3.35 -2.21 17.31
C ALA A 73 4.85 -2.57 17.39
N GLY A 74 5.25 -3.75 16.89
CA GLY A 74 6.65 -4.15 16.78
C GLY A 74 7.39 -3.56 15.58
N ASP A 75 6.64 -3.04 14.59
CA ASP A 75 7.19 -2.65 13.29
C ASP A 75 7.16 -1.13 13.08
N THR A 76 6.88 -0.35 14.14
CA THR A 76 6.68 1.11 14.06
C THR A 76 7.88 1.85 13.46
N ASP A 77 9.07 1.27 13.52
CA ASP A 77 10.28 1.83 12.91
C ASP A 77 10.12 2.05 11.40
N VAL A 78 9.31 1.22 10.72
CA VAL A 78 9.00 1.35 9.28
C VAL A 78 8.25 2.66 8.97
N LEU A 79 7.44 3.15 9.90
CA LEU A 79 6.67 4.39 9.75
C LEU A 79 7.19 5.52 10.65
N LYS A 80 8.51 5.57 10.88
CA LYS A 80 9.18 6.62 11.68
C LYS A 80 8.62 6.75 13.11
N GLY A 81 8.18 5.63 13.70
CA GLY A 81 7.64 5.54 15.05
C GLY A 81 6.10 5.58 15.15
N ASP A 82 5.39 5.74 14.02
CA ASP A 82 3.93 5.63 13.97
C ASP A 82 3.48 4.17 13.78
N ASP A 83 2.27 3.84 14.22
CA ASP A 83 1.62 2.53 14.03
C ASP A 83 0.66 2.51 12.82
N HIS A 84 0.46 3.66 12.17
CA HIS A 84 -0.36 3.79 10.98
C HIS A 84 0.15 4.87 10.02
N LEU A 85 -0.13 4.67 8.74
CA LEU A 85 0.05 5.62 7.66
C LEU A 85 -1.31 5.88 7.01
N GLU A 86 -1.73 7.14 7.02
CA GLU A 86 -2.93 7.60 6.32
C GLU A 86 -2.54 8.35 5.04
N ILE A 87 -2.90 7.81 3.87
CA ILE A 87 -2.69 8.47 2.57
C ILE A 87 -4.04 9.01 2.09
N LEU A 88 -4.17 10.33 2.05
CA LEU A 88 -5.29 11.00 1.41
C LEU A 88 -5.04 11.05 -0.11
N HIS A 89 -5.96 10.52 -0.89
CA HIS A 89 -5.82 10.47 -2.35
C HIS A 89 -7.01 11.05 -3.10
N SER A 90 -6.76 11.50 -4.33
CA SER A 90 -7.79 11.96 -5.26
C SER A 90 -7.95 11.03 -6.48
N THR A 91 -7.49 9.78 -6.37
CA THR A 91 -7.65 8.72 -7.37
C THR A 91 -9.09 8.66 -7.88
N ALA A 92 -9.27 8.62 -9.21
CA ALA A 92 -10.60 8.62 -9.79
C ALA A 92 -11.31 7.29 -9.49
N ALA A 93 -12.63 7.35 -9.32
CA ALA A 93 -13.43 6.15 -8.99
C ALA A 93 -13.30 5.02 -10.02
N ALA A 94 -13.01 5.35 -11.29
CA ALA A 94 -12.78 4.36 -12.34
C ALA A 94 -11.51 3.51 -12.11
N ASP A 95 -10.51 4.06 -11.40
CA ASP A 95 -9.21 3.44 -11.17
C ASP A 95 -9.18 2.70 -9.82
N LEU A 96 -10.14 2.97 -8.92
CA LEU A 96 -10.19 2.34 -7.59
C LEU A 96 -10.39 0.82 -7.64
N ALA A 97 -11.00 0.29 -8.72
CA ALA A 97 -11.13 -1.15 -8.92
C ALA A 97 -9.76 -1.83 -9.13
N GLU A 98 -8.83 -1.15 -9.82
CA GLU A 98 -7.47 -1.65 -10.02
C GLU A 98 -6.67 -1.57 -8.73
N VAL A 99 -6.79 -0.46 -7.99
CA VAL A 99 -6.18 -0.30 -6.66
C VAL A 99 -6.66 -1.38 -5.69
N GLU A 100 -7.97 -1.65 -5.65
CA GLU A 100 -8.55 -2.71 -4.82
C GLU A 100 -7.99 -4.09 -5.19
N LEU A 101 -7.93 -4.43 -6.47
CA LEU A 101 -7.37 -5.71 -6.92
C LEU A 101 -5.89 -5.86 -6.54
N THR A 102 -5.10 -4.80 -6.72
CA THR A 102 -3.68 -4.78 -6.33
C THR A 102 -3.51 -5.00 -4.84
N LEU A 103 -4.27 -4.29 -4.00
CA LEU A 103 -4.22 -4.47 -2.55
C LEU A 103 -4.65 -5.87 -2.11
N GLN A 104 -5.67 -6.44 -2.75
CA GLN A 104 -6.07 -7.82 -2.50
C GLN A 104 -4.96 -8.81 -2.83
N ASN A 105 -4.23 -8.62 -3.93
CA ASN A 105 -3.11 -9.47 -4.31
C ASN A 105 -1.94 -9.33 -3.33
N ILE A 106 -1.55 -8.11 -2.98
CA ILE A 106 -0.48 -7.86 -2.00
C ILE A 106 -0.83 -8.48 -0.64
N LEU A 107 -2.06 -8.32 -0.15
CA LEU A 107 -2.41 -8.73 1.22
C LEU A 107 -2.83 -10.19 1.33
N LYS A 108 -2.89 -10.92 0.22
CA LYS A 108 -3.37 -12.31 0.19
C LYS A 108 -2.49 -13.25 1.00
N GLY A 109 -2.90 -13.57 2.22
CA GLY A 109 -2.19 -14.49 3.11
C GLY A 109 -1.16 -13.82 4.01
N THR A 110 -0.91 -12.53 3.84
CA THR A 110 0.04 -11.74 4.64
C THR A 110 -0.63 -10.64 5.45
N GLY A 111 -1.80 -10.16 5.02
CA GLY A 111 -2.45 -9.03 5.67
C GLY A 111 -3.96 -9.12 5.71
N THR A 112 -4.58 -8.02 6.13
CA THR A 112 -6.03 -7.85 6.13
C THR A 112 -6.40 -6.69 5.22
N TYR A 113 -7.26 -6.95 4.24
CA TYR A 113 -7.83 -5.91 3.38
C TYR A 113 -9.27 -5.60 3.79
N ILE A 114 -9.59 -4.31 3.89
CA ILE A 114 -10.95 -3.79 4.15
C ILE A 114 -11.31 -2.79 3.04
N SER A 115 -12.44 -3.01 2.39
CA SER A 115 -12.98 -2.10 1.39
C SER A 115 -14.12 -1.25 1.97
N GLU A 116 -13.99 0.07 1.83
CA GLU A 116 -15.00 1.09 2.17
C GLU A 116 -15.50 1.82 0.90
N LEU A 117 -15.35 1.21 -0.28
CA LEU A 117 -15.78 1.77 -1.57
C LEU A 117 -17.30 1.73 -1.82
N ASN A 118 -18.10 1.38 -0.81
CA ASN A 118 -19.55 1.15 -0.90
C ASN A 118 -20.39 2.43 -1.04
#